data_AF-A0A7X7FAZ2-F1
#
_entry.id   AF-A0A7X7FAZ2-F1
#
_cell.length_a   1.000
_cell.length_b   1.000
_cell.length_c   1.000
_cell.angle_alpha   90.00
_cell.angle_beta   90.00
_cell.angle_gamma   90.00
#
_symmetry.space_group_name_H-M   'P 1'
#
loop_
_entity.id
_entity.type
_entity.pdbx_description
1 polymer ?
#
loop_
_entity_poly.entity_id
_entity_poly.type
_entity_poly.pdbx_seq_one_letter_code
_entity_poly.pdbx_strand_id
1 'polypeptide(L)'
;MKIVVCIKQVPDTTDVKINPETNTLVREGVVSIVNPFDMYAIEEAIRIKEMVGGDSTVTALTMGPPQAEAVLREAIAMGVDKGVLLCDRAFAGADTWATSYALAQAVKTLGGADVILFGKQASDGDTAQVGPGVATHLDTPQITYVRKLVAIDASTITAQRMLEEGNETIRASLPCVITVVKEINEPRLPSLKGKMNSKKAQITVWKASDIGADPQKCGLNGSPTKVIRIFTPAARSDGEILVGEPEETTAKLVDKLMPIIVGASN
;
A
#
# COMPACT_ATOMS: atom_id res chain seq x y z
N MET A 1 -10.10 -14.30 -15.46
CA MET A 1 -10.17 -13.75 -14.08
C MET A 1 -9.89 -12.26 -14.10
N LYS A 2 -10.70 -11.45 -13.41
CA LYS A 2 -10.52 -10.00 -13.27
C LYS A 2 -9.75 -9.70 -11.99
N ILE A 3 -8.57 -9.12 -12.13
CA ILE A 3 -7.69 -8.78 -11.01
C ILE A 3 -7.57 -7.26 -10.95
N VAL A 4 -7.78 -6.68 -9.76
CA VAL A 4 -7.52 -5.27 -9.50
C VAL A 4 -6.36 -5.17 -8.52
N VAL A 5 -5.36 -4.36 -8.84
CA VAL A 5 -4.30 -4.00 -7.90
C VAL A 5 -4.42 -2.53 -7.55
N CYS A 6 -4.68 -2.24 -6.28
CA CYS A 6 -4.75 -0.89 -5.78
C CYS A 6 -3.35 -0.43 -5.37
N ILE A 7 -2.89 0.65 -5.98
CA ILE A 7 -1.54 1.20 -5.78
C ILE A 7 -1.62 2.67 -5.37
N LYS A 8 -0.62 3.13 -4.63
CA LYS A 8 -0.52 4.51 -4.17
C LYS A 8 0.83 5.11 -4.56
N GLN A 9 0.79 6.36 -5.01
CA GLN A 9 1.97 7.19 -5.11
C GLN A 9 2.30 7.78 -3.74
N VAL A 10 3.54 7.61 -3.29
CA VAL A 10 4.03 8.13 -2.00
C VAL A 10 5.33 8.89 -2.21
N PRO A 11 5.65 9.86 -1.34
CA PRO A 11 6.99 10.43 -1.30
C PRO A 11 8.02 9.35 -0.94
N ASP A 12 9.17 9.37 -1.59
CA ASP A 12 10.30 8.52 -1.20
C ASP A 12 10.86 8.97 0.15
N THR A 13 10.64 8.14 1.18
CA THR A 13 11.07 8.41 2.55
C THR A 13 12.52 8.00 2.81
N THR A 14 13.21 7.39 1.85
CA THR A 14 14.62 6.99 2.01
C THR A 14 15.58 8.17 1.83
N ASP A 15 15.16 9.21 1.12
CA ASP A 15 15.97 10.38 0.74
C ASP A 15 15.57 11.66 1.49
N VAL A 16 15.14 11.51 2.75
CA VAL A 16 14.76 12.63 3.62
C VAL A 16 16.02 13.40 4.03
N LYS A 17 16.25 14.54 3.37
CA LYS A 17 17.35 15.46 3.71
C LYS A 17 16.91 16.43 4.78
N ILE A 18 17.72 16.59 5.83
CA ILE A 18 17.55 17.64 6.84
C ILE A 18 18.47 18.80 6.44
N ASN A 19 17.94 20.01 6.43
CA ASN A 19 18.76 21.20 6.27
C ASN A 19 19.62 21.34 7.54
N PRO A 20 20.96 21.28 7.44
CA PRO A 20 21.85 21.31 8.60
C PRO A 20 21.86 22.66 9.32
N GLU A 21 21.45 23.75 8.68
CA GLU A 21 21.40 25.08 9.29
C GLU A 21 20.10 25.33 10.05
N THR A 22 18.97 24.84 9.51
CA THR A 22 17.64 25.10 10.08
C THR A 22 17.07 23.91 10.85
N ASN A 23 17.70 22.74 10.79
CA ASN A 23 17.18 21.46 11.28
C ASN A 23 15.77 21.14 10.76
N THR A 24 15.38 21.72 9.62
CA THR A 24 14.08 21.46 8.98
C THR A 24 14.23 20.47 7.85
N LEU A 25 13.18 19.70 7.62
CA LEU A 25 13.10 18.76 6.50
C LEU A 25 13.14 19.52 5.16
N VAL A 26 14.08 19.19 4.28
CA VAL A 26 14.15 19.71 2.91
C VAL A 26 13.07 19.04 2.10
N ARG A 27 12.02 19.79 1.76
CA ARG A 27 10.84 19.28 1.04
C ARG A 27 10.96 19.39 -0.48
N GLU A 28 11.94 20.14 -0.98
CA GLU A 28 12.22 20.23 -2.42
C GLU A 28 12.94 18.97 -2.91
N GLY A 29 12.41 18.36 -3.98
CA GLY A 29 13.08 17.25 -4.67
C GLY A 29 12.79 15.84 -4.14
N VAL A 30 11.84 15.66 -3.22
CA VAL A 30 11.41 14.29 -2.83
C VAL A 30 10.69 13.64 -3.99
N VAL A 31 11.32 12.64 -4.60
CA VAL A 31 10.78 11.89 -5.73
C VAL A 31 9.52 11.14 -5.26
N SER A 32 8.46 11.19 -6.06
CA SER A 32 7.27 10.39 -5.81
C SER A 32 7.42 9.04 -6.49
N ILE A 33 7.25 7.97 -5.73
CA ILE A 33 7.44 6.58 -6.19
C ILE A 33 6.14 5.78 -6.02
N VAL A 34 6.08 4.61 -6.65
CA VAL A 34 5.10 3.58 -6.25
C VAL A 34 5.41 3.21 -4.80
N ASN A 35 4.40 3.16 -3.95
CA ASN A 35 4.57 2.67 -2.59
C ASN A 35 5.30 1.31 -2.58
N PRO A 36 6.39 1.14 -1.80
CA PRO A 36 7.19 -0.07 -1.84
C PRO A 36 6.39 -1.36 -1.59
N PHE A 37 5.39 -1.31 -0.71
CA PHE A 37 4.53 -2.48 -0.47
C PHE A 37 3.62 -2.82 -1.66
N ASP A 38 3.21 -1.82 -2.43
CA ASP A 38 2.34 -1.99 -3.59
C ASP A 38 3.11 -2.61 -4.77
N MET A 39 4.44 -2.48 -4.81
CA MET A 39 5.27 -3.17 -5.81
C MET A 39 5.15 -4.70 -5.69
N TYR A 40 5.06 -5.23 -4.47
CA TYR A 40 4.80 -6.65 -4.24
C TYR A 40 3.39 -7.05 -4.68
N ALA A 41 2.41 -6.17 -4.49
CA ALA A 41 1.03 -6.39 -4.93
C ALA A 41 0.91 -6.38 -6.46
N ILE A 42 1.61 -5.48 -7.14
CA ILE A 42 1.68 -5.44 -8.62
C ILE A 42 2.26 -6.74 -9.16
N GLU A 43 3.41 -7.17 -8.62
CA GLU A 43 4.03 -8.42 -9.04
C GLU A 43 3.11 -9.61 -8.81
N GLU A 44 2.46 -9.70 -7.64
CA GLU A 44 1.59 -10.84 -7.35
C GLU A 44 0.36 -10.85 -8.26
N ALA A 45 -0.20 -9.68 -8.59
CA ALA A 45 -1.28 -9.58 -9.56
C ALA A 45 -0.88 -10.11 -10.94
N ILE A 46 0.34 -9.79 -11.39
CA ILE A 46 0.90 -10.28 -12.66
C ILE A 46 1.13 -11.80 -12.59
N ARG A 47 1.70 -12.31 -11.51
CA ARG A 47 1.92 -13.76 -11.31
C ARG A 47 0.62 -14.56 -11.28
N ILE A 48 -0.42 -14.04 -10.61
CA ILE A 48 -1.75 -14.65 -10.62
C ILE A 48 -2.28 -14.72 -12.05
N LYS A 49 -2.19 -13.62 -12.81
CA LYS A 49 -2.59 -13.60 -14.22
C LYS A 49 -1.82 -14.65 -15.05
N GLU A 50 -0.51 -14.73 -14.89
CA GLU A 50 0.33 -15.71 -15.60
C GLU A 50 -0.01 -17.16 -15.22
N MET A 51 -0.31 -17.41 -13.94
CA MET A 51 -0.69 -18.73 -13.42
C MET A 51 -2.05 -19.19 -13.93
N VAL A 52 -3.05 -18.29 -13.93
CA VAL A 52 -4.42 -18.60 -14.36
C VAL A 52 -4.52 -18.63 -15.89
N GLY A 53 -3.79 -17.76 -16.59
CA GLY A 53 -3.82 -17.65 -18.04
C GLY A 53 -5.19 -17.24 -18.60
N GLY A 54 -5.44 -17.62 -19.87
CA GLY A 54 -6.68 -17.32 -20.58
C GLY A 54 -6.94 -15.81 -20.72
N ASP A 55 -8.22 -15.41 -20.59
CA ASP A 55 -8.66 -14.02 -20.68
C ASP A 55 -8.50 -13.26 -19.34
N SER A 56 -7.49 -13.62 -18.53
CA SER A 56 -7.26 -12.95 -17.24
C SER A 56 -6.60 -11.58 -17.43
N THR A 57 -7.08 -10.58 -16.71
CA THR A 57 -6.65 -9.18 -16.85
C THR A 57 -6.31 -8.58 -15.49
N VAL A 58 -5.26 -7.76 -15.44
CA VAL A 58 -4.88 -6.95 -14.28
C VAL A 58 -5.16 -5.48 -14.57
N THR A 59 -5.91 -4.82 -13.69
CA THR A 59 -6.12 -3.37 -13.73
C THR A 59 -5.47 -2.73 -12.51
N ALA A 60 -4.53 -1.82 -12.72
CA ALA A 60 -4.02 -0.96 -11.65
C ALA A 60 -5.01 0.18 -11.40
N LEU A 61 -5.34 0.40 -10.12
CA LEU A 61 -6.24 1.45 -9.66
C LEU A 61 -5.50 2.33 -8.65
N THR A 62 -5.48 3.63 -8.86
CA THR A 62 -4.91 4.58 -7.89
C THR A 62 -5.86 5.76 -7.68
N MET A 63 -5.81 6.35 -6.49
CA MET A 63 -6.51 7.58 -6.15
C MET A 63 -5.50 8.64 -5.78
N GLY A 64 -5.52 9.78 -6.47
CA GLY A 64 -4.55 10.82 -6.24
C GLY A 64 -4.65 11.99 -7.23
N PRO A 65 -3.76 12.98 -7.10
CA PRO A 65 -3.66 14.08 -8.05
C PRO A 65 -3.20 13.59 -9.44
N PRO A 66 -3.27 14.44 -10.49
CA PRO A 66 -2.89 14.04 -11.85
C PRO A 66 -1.50 13.40 -11.98
N GLN A 67 -0.54 13.80 -11.14
CA GLN A 67 0.82 13.24 -11.16
C GLN A 67 0.90 11.76 -10.73
N ALA A 68 -0.15 11.22 -10.08
CA ALA A 68 -0.27 9.80 -9.75
C ALA A 68 -0.46 8.91 -11.00
N GLU A 69 -0.73 9.50 -12.17
CA GLU A 69 -0.68 8.77 -13.44
C GLU A 69 0.68 8.08 -13.65
N ALA A 70 1.78 8.66 -13.15
CA ALA A 70 3.11 8.11 -13.29
C ALA A 70 3.24 6.69 -12.72
N VAL A 71 2.66 6.44 -11.54
CA VAL A 71 2.72 5.10 -10.89
C VAL A 71 1.88 4.06 -11.64
N LEU A 72 0.79 4.48 -12.30
CA LEU A 72 0.03 3.58 -13.18
C LEU A 72 0.83 3.19 -14.42
N ARG A 73 1.57 4.15 -15.01
CA ARG A 73 2.45 3.86 -16.15
C ARG A 73 3.58 2.92 -15.77
N GLU A 74 4.13 3.05 -14.57
CA GLU A 74 5.13 2.12 -14.05
C GLU A 74 4.56 0.70 -13.90
N ALA A 75 3.38 0.54 -13.30
CA ALA A 75 2.70 -0.74 -13.18
C ALA A 75 2.42 -1.38 -14.57
N ILE A 76 1.97 -0.59 -15.55
CA ILE A 76 1.78 -1.07 -16.93
C ILE A 76 3.12 -1.47 -17.57
N ALA A 77 4.20 -0.75 -17.27
CA ALA A 77 5.52 -1.09 -17.77
C ALA A 77 6.06 -2.42 -17.19
N MET A 78 5.60 -2.82 -15.99
CA MET A 78 5.91 -4.12 -15.39
C MET A 78 5.11 -5.27 -16.00
N GLY A 79 3.88 -5.03 -16.45
CA GLY A 79 3.03 -6.07 -17.07
C GLY A 79 1.53 -5.97 -16.79
N VAL A 80 1.09 -4.94 -16.07
CA VAL A 80 -0.35 -4.65 -15.86
C VAL A 80 -1.02 -4.26 -17.19
N ASP A 81 -2.27 -4.70 -17.39
CA ASP A 81 -2.99 -4.47 -18.66
C ASP A 81 -3.55 -3.07 -18.80
N LYS A 82 -4.13 -2.53 -17.71
CA LYS A 82 -4.89 -1.27 -17.71
C LYS A 82 -4.59 -0.44 -16.47
N GLY A 83 -4.68 0.87 -16.59
CA GLY A 83 -4.55 1.80 -15.48
C GLY A 83 -5.78 2.70 -15.35
N VAL A 84 -6.25 2.89 -14.12
CA VAL A 84 -7.35 3.80 -13.77
C VAL A 84 -6.91 4.74 -12.67
N LEU A 85 -7.10 6.04 -12.92
CA LEU A 85 -6.82 7.12 -11.98
C LEU A 85 -8.14 7.71 -11.47
N LEU A 86 -8.38 7.60 -10.16
CA LEU A 86 -9.38 8.41 -9.47
C LEU A 86 -8.77 9.77 -9.13
N CYS A 87 -9.22 10.81 -9.83
CA CYS A 87 -8.70 12.17 -9.67
C CYS A 87 -9.86 13.18 -9.65
N ASP A 88 -10.23 13.59 -8.44
CA ASP A 88 -11.26 14.59 -8.19
C ASP A 88 -10.93 15.37 -6.91
N ARG A 89 -11.30 16.65 -6.87
CA ARG A 89 -11.26 17.46 -5.64
C ARG A 89 -12.19 16.90 -4.56
N ALA A 90 -13.25 16.19 -4.94
CA ALA A 90 -14.14 15.51 -4.00
C ALA A 90 -13.41 14.47 -3.12
N PHE A 91 -12.26 13.94 -3.55
CA PHE A 91 -11.47 12.99 -2.77
C PHE A 91 -10.43 13.65 -1.87
N ALA A 92 -10.28 14.98 -1.92
CA ALA A 92 -9.25 15.69 -1.18
C ALA A 92 -9.45 15.58 0.34
N GLY A 93 -8.35 15.34 1.06
CA GLY A 93 -8.34 15.27 2.52
C GLY A 93 -9.01 14.01 3.09
N ALA A 94 -9.22 12.98 2.27
CA ALA A 94 -9.76 11.70 2.73
C ALA A 94 -8.84 11.02 3.74
N ASP A 95 -9.43 10.58 4.85
CA ASP A 95 -8.88 9.53 5.71
C ASP A 95 -9.06 8.13 5.10
N THR A 96 -8.74 7.09 5.87
CA THR A 96 -8.75 5.71 5.39
C THR A 96 -10.14 5.22 5.02
N TRP A 97 -11.20 5.62 5.74
CA TRP A 97 -12.59 5.23 5.48
C TRP A 97 -13.13 5.85 4.19
N ALA A 98 -12.95 7.16 4.01
CA ALA A 98 -13.38 7.83 2.77
C ALA A 98 -12.57 7.35 1.55
N THR A 99 -11.27 7.05 1.76
CA THR A 99 -10.41 6.47 0.72
C THR A 99 -10.87 5.07 0.32
N SER A 100 -11.13 4.18 1.29
CA SER A 100 -11.61 2.83 0.98
C SER A 100 -12.97 2.84 0.31
N TYR A 101 -13.86 3.77 0.69
CA TYR A 101 -15.15 3.93 0.02
C TYR A 101 -14.99 4.27 -1.47
N ALA A 102 -14.18 5.27 -1.80
CA ALA A 102 -13.96 5.69 -3.18
C ALA A 102 -13.34 4.57 -4.04
N LEU A 103 -12.34 3.86 -3.51
CA LEU A 103 -11.72 2.71 -4.20
C LEU A 103 -12.72 1.56 -4.40
N ALA A 104 -13.55 1.25 -3.41
CA ALA A 104 -14.59 0.23 -3.53
C ALA A 104 -15.65 0.60 -4.59
N GLN A 105 -16.04 1.87 -4.69
CA GLN A 105 -16.92 2.33 -5.77
C GLN A 105 -16.27 2.15 -7.14
N ALA A 106 -15.00 2.51 -7.30
CA ALA A 106 -14.29 2.29 -8.55
C ALA A 106 -14.19 0.81 -8.95
N VAL A 107 -13.96 -0.09 -7.99
CA VAL A 107 -14.01 -1.54 -8.23
C VAL A 107 -15.39 -1.98 -8.72
N LYS A 108 -16.47 -1.45 -8.14
CA LYS A 108 -17.85 -1.71 -8.62
C LYS A 108 -18.04 -1.18 -10.03
N THR A 109 -17.57 0.03 -10.35
CA THR A 109 -17.64 0.65 -11.69
C THR A 109 -16.86 -0.12 -12.75
N LEU A 110 -15.77 -0.80 -12.38
CA LEU A 110 -15.05 -1.74 -13.26
C LEU A 110 -15.86 -3.03 -13.59
N GLY A 111 -17.03 -3.20 -12.98
CA GLY A 111 -17.84 -4.41 -13.08
C GLY A 111 -17.33 -5.54 -12.19
N GLY A 112 -16.78 -5.18 -11.03
CA GLY A 112 -16.24 -6.11 -10.02
C GLY A 112 -14.84 -6.64 -10.34
N ALA A 113 -14.30 -7.39 -9.39
CA ALA A 113 -13.02 -8.10 -9.50
C ALA A 113 -13.12 -9.43 -8.72
N ASP A 114 -12.42 -10.45 -9.21
CA ASP A 114 -12.30 -11.74 -8.52
C ASP A 114 -11.26 -11.62 -7.38
N VAL A 115 -10.14 -10.95 -7.65
CA VAL A 115 -9.10 -10.69 -6.65
C VAL A 115 -8.74 -9.21 -6.63
N ILE A 116 -8.70 -8.62 -5.45
CA ILE A 116 -8.30 -7.23 -5.24
C ILE A 116 -7.05 -7.22 -4.34
N LEU A 117 -5.95 -6.69 -4.83
CA LEU A 117 -4.66 -6.70 -4.14
C LEU A 117 -4.28 -5.30 -3.65
N PHE A 118 -3.68 -5.26 -2.46
CA PHE A 118 -3.04 -4.09 -1.86
C PHE A 118 -1.66 -4.47 -1.33
N GLY A 119 -0.74 -3.52 -1.24
CA GLY A 119 0.36 -3.64 -0.29
C GLY A 119 -0.15 -3.64 1.15
N LYS A 120 0.65 -4.15 2.10
CA LYS A 120 0.33 -4.14 3.54
C LYS A 120 -0.10 -2.76 4.04
N GLN A 121 0.68 -1.73 3.73
CA GLN A 121 0.45 -0.35 4.14
C GLN A 121 1.13 0.61 3.14
N ALA A 122 0.75 1.88 3.19
CA ALA A 122 1.48 2.92 2.49
C ALA A 122 2.47 3.61 3.43
N SER A 123 3.71 3.82 2.99
CA SER A 123 4.82 4.32 3.84
C SER A 123 4.66 5.76 4.35
N ASP A 124 3.71 6.52 3.81
CA ASP A 124 3.44 7.90 4.21
C ASP A 124 2.38 7.99 5.31
N GLY A 125 1.35 7.12 5.26
CA GLY A 125 0.25 7.10 6.22
C GLY A 125 0.34 6.00 7.28
N ASP A 126 1.04 4.90 6.98
CA ASP A 126 1.34 3.77 7.87
C ASP A 126 0.14 3.14 8.62
N THR A 127 -1.08 3.29 8.08
CA THR A 127 -2.30 2.82 8.79
C THR A 127 -2.64 1.35 8.56
N ALA A 128 -2.23 0.77 7.42
CA ALA A 128 -2.63 -0.57 6.97
C ALA A 128 -4.16 -0.82 6.89
N GLN A 129 -4.98 0.24 6.79
CA GLN A 129 -6.44 0.15 6.93
C GLN A 129 -7.22 0.10 5.61
N VAL A 130 -6.66 0.64 4.52
CA VAL A 130 -7.44 0.85 3.27
C VAL A 130 -7.86 -0.46 2.61
N GLY A 131 -6.96 -1.45 2.54
CA GLY A 131 -7.29 -2.78 1.99
C GLY A 131 -8.48 -3.43 2.72
N PRO A 132 -8.40 -3.59 4.05
CA PRO A 132 -9.54 -4.07 4.86
C PRO A 132 -10.80 -3.21 4.77
N GLY A 133 -10.66 -1.90 4.68
CA GLY A 133 -11.78 -0.99 4.46
C GLY A 133 -12.49 -1.27 3.14
N VAL A 134 -11.74 -1.52 2.05
CA VAL A 134 -12.32 -1.87 0.75
C VAL A 134 -13.05 -3.20 0.82
N ALA A 135 -12.47 -4.21 1.48
CA ALA A 135 -13.14 -5.49 1.70
C ALA A 135 -14.48 -5.33 2.43
N THR A 136 -14.51 -4.45 3.43
CA THR A 136 -15.72 -4.13 4.20
C THR A 136 -16.79 -3.45 3.34
N HIS A 137 -16.42 -2.47 2.50
CA HIS A 137 -17.39 -1.79 1.63
C HIS A 137 -17.93 -2.65 0.48
N LEU A 138 -17.18 -3.68 0.10
CA LEU A 138 -17.57 -4.65 -0.92
C LEU A 138 -18.30 -5.87 -0.34
N ASP A 139 -18.31 -6.04 0.99
CA ASP A 139 -18.82 -7.22 1.68
C ASP A 139 -18.16 -8.51 1.17
N THR A 140 -16.83 -8.50 1.08
CA THR A 140 -16.03 -9.61 0.56
C THR A 140 -15.03 -10.12 1.59
N PRO A 141 -14.73 -11.44 1.61
CA PRO A 141 -13.65 -11.99 2.42
C PRO A 141 -12.33 -11.25 2.22
N GLN A 142 -11.48 -11.29 3.25
CA GLN A 142 -10.14 -10.75 3.18
C GLN A 142 -9.08 -11.67 3.78
N ILE A 143 -7.87 -11.61 3.24
CA ILE A 143 -6.67 -12.21 3.85
C ILE A 143 -5.57 -11.15 3.90
N THR A 144 -5.27 -10.67 5.10
CA THR A 144 -4.21 -9.68 5.31
C THR A 144 -2.85 -10.34 5.53
N TYR A 145 -1.75 -9.58 5.41
CA TYR A 145 -0.38 -10.08 5.65
C TYR A 145 -0.01 -11.33 4.84
N VAL A 146 -0.46 -11.42 3.59
CA VAL A 146 -0.19 -12.57 2.73
C VAL A 146 1.28 -12.59 2.34
N ARG A 147 1.98 -13.65 2.75
CA ARG A 147 3.39 -13.89 2.47
C ARG A 147 3.65 -14.96 1.40
N LYS A 148 2.62 -15.73 1.04
CA LYS A 148 2.71 -16.74 -0.03
C LYS A 148 1.32 -17.06 -0.57
N LEU A 149 1.14 -17.02 -1.89
CA LEU A 149 -0.02 -17.63 -2.52
C LEU A 149 0.21 -19.15 -2.64
N VAL A 150 -0.73 -19.95 -2.13
CA VAL A 150 -0.63 -21.42 -2.15
C VAL A 150 -1.33 -22.00 -3.36
N ALA A 151 -2.56 -21.55 -3.62
CA ALA A 151 -3.37 -21.99 -4.76
C ALA A 151 -4.46 -20.96 -5.06
N ILE A 152 -4.88 -20.91 -6.32
CA ILE A 152 -6.06 -20.16 -6.75
C ILE A 152 -6.78 -20.94 -7.84
N ASP A 153 -8.10 -21.01 -7.73
CA ASP A 153 -8.99 -21.60 -8.74
C ASP A 153 -10.13 -20.62 -9.10
N ALA A 154 -11.14 -21.08 -9.82
CA ALA A 154 -12.25 -20.25 -10.26
C ALA A 154 -13.15 -19.71 -9.12
N SER A 155 -13.08 -20.31 -7.94
CA SER A 155 -14.00 -20.08 -6.82
C SER A 155 -13.31 -19.78 -5.50
N THR A 156 -12.05 -20.19 -5.33
CA THR A 156 -11.33 -20.03 -4.07
C THR A 156 -9.88 -19.61 -4.25
N ILE A 157 -9.38 -18.93 -3.22
CA ILE A 157 -7.99 -18.55 -3.05
C ILE A 157 -7.47 -19.12 -1.73
N THR A 158 -6.27 -19.71 -1.76
CA THR A 158 -5.57 -20.20 -0.57
C THR A 158 -4.23 -19.51 -0.44
N ALA A 159 -3.96 -18.91 0.71
CA ALA A 159 -2.76 -18.13 0.96
C ALA A 159 -2.21 -18.40 2.36
N GLN A 160 -0.90 -18.19 2.53
CA GLN A 160 -0.28 -18.14 3.85
C GLN A 160 -0.26 -16.70 4.35
N ARG A 161 -0.89 -16.48 5.50
CA ARG A 161 -0.86 -15.24 6.28
C ARG A 161 0.27 -15.30 7.30
N MET A 162 1.07 -14.25 7.36
CA MET A 162 2.12 -14.08 8.36
C MET A 162 1.52 -13.59 9.69
N LEU A 163 2.01 -14.18 10.78
CA LEU A 163 1.79 -13.76 12.17
C LEU A 163 3.16 -13.47 12.80
N GLU A 164 3.14 -12.98 14.03
CA GLU A 164 4.34 -12.69 14.82
C GLU A 164 5.18 -13.95 15.11
N GLU A 165 4.52 -15.08 15.41
CA GLU A 165 5.17 -16.33 15.82
C GLU A 165 5.09 -17.45 14.77
N GLY A 166 4.53 -17.18 13.58
CA GLY A 166 4.33 -18.23 12.59
C GLY A 166 3.48 -17.81 11.41
N ASN A 167 2.84 -18.79 10.77
CA ASN A 167 2.03 -18.58 9.59
C ASN A 167 0.76 -19.43 9.62
N GLU A 168 -0.35 -18.87 9.13
CA GLU A 168 -1.63 -19.57 8.94
C GLU A 168 -1.87 -19.81 7.46
N THR A 169 -2.34 -21.01 7.08
CA THR A 169 -2.83 -21.26 5.73
C THR A 169 -4.34 -21.08 5.71
N ILE A 170 -4.82 -20.05 5.01
CA ILE A 170 -6.22 -19.63 4.98
C ILE A 170 -6.78 -19.84 3.57
N ARG A 171 -7.98 -20.42 3.49
CA ARG A 171 -8.76 -20.52 2.25
C ARG A 171 -9.98 -19.59 2.33
N ALA A 172 -10.23 -18.84 1.27
CA ALA A 172 -11.39 -17.95 1.14
C ALA A 172 -12.09 -18.15 -0.21
N SER A 173 -13.38 -17.84 -0.29
CA SER A 173 -14.12 -17.75 -1.55
C SER A 173 -13.74 -16.48 -2.32
N LEU A 174 -13.83 -16.54 -3.65
CA LEU A 174 -13.78 -15.38 -4.53
C LEU A 174 -15.20 -14.78 -4.67
N PRO A 175 -15.33 -13.44 -4.78
CA PRO A 175 -14.26 -12.45 -4.80
C PRO A 175 -13.59 -12.22 -3.44
N CYS A 176 -12.29 -11.89 -3.43
CA CYS A 176 -11.51 -11.73 -2.19
C CYS A 176 -10.55 -10.54 -2.27
N VAL A 177 -10.38 -9.84 -1.15
CA VAL A 177 -9.36 -8.80 -0.98
C VAL A 177 -8.14 -9.38 -0.26
N ILE A 178 -6.94 -9.15 -0.77
CA ILE A 178 -5.70 -9.54 -0.09
C ILE A 178 -4.76 -8.36 0.07
N THR A 179 -4.07 -8.31 1.20
CA THR A 179 -2.94 -7.38 1.41
C THR A 179 -1.66 -8.19 1.52
N VAL A 180 -0.62 -7.83 0.79
CA VAL A 180 0.61 -8.61 0.72
C VAL A 180 1.78 -7.95 1.49
N VAL A 181 2.69 -8.80 1.97
CA VAL A 181 3.97 -8.38 2.58
C VAL A 181 5.13 -8.71 1.66
N LYS A 182 6.32 -8.17 1.97
CA LYS A 182 7.52 -8.31 1.13
C LYS A 182 7.88 -9.77 0.80
N GLU A 183 7.60 -10.71 1.68
CA GLU A 183 7.94 -12.12 1.55
C GLU A 183 7.19 -12.85 0.42
N ILE A 184 6.12 -12.24 -0.12
CA ILE A 184 5.29 -12.83 -1.18
C ILE A 184 6.05 -13.07 -2.50
N ASN A 185 6.93 -12.14 -2.87
CA ASN A 185 7.68 -12.17 -4.13
C ASN A 185 8.81 -11.13 -4.17
N GLU A 186 9.58 -11.17 -5.26
CA GLU A 186 10.50 -10.10 -5.66
C GLU A 186 9.94 -9.43 -6.92
N PRO A 187 9.60 -8.11 -6.87
CA PRO A 187 8.99 -7.44 -8.01
C PRO A 187 9.89 -7.41 -9.24
N ARG A 188 9.35 -7.77 -10.41
CA ARG A 188 10.10 -7.74 -11.67
C ARG A 188 10.42 -6.32 -12.11
N LEU A 189 11.52 -6.16 -12.86
CA LEU A 189 11.83 -4.89 -13.50
C LEU A 189 11.01 -4.68 -14.79
N PRO A 190 10.62 -3.42 -15.11
CA PRO A 190 9.95 -3.11 -16.36
C PRO A 190 10.81 -3.42 -17.59
N SER A 191 10.27 -4.19 -18.53
CA SER A 191 10.94 -4.48 -19.80
C SER A 191 10.90 -3.27 -20.76
N LEU A 192 11.79 -3.23 -21.76
CA LEU A 192 11.76 -2.18 -22.79
C LEU A 192 10.41 -2.14 -23.53
N LYS A 193 9.87 -3.31 -23.88
CA LYS A 193 8.54 -3.44 -24.49
C LYS A 193 7.45 -2.91 -23.57
N GLY A 194 7.51 -3.25 -22.28
CA GLY A 194 6.60 -2.74 -21.25
C GLY A 194 6.65 -1.22 -21.15
N LYS A 195 7.84 -0.63 -21.10
CA LYS A 195 8.01 0.84 -21.10
C LYS A 195 7.40 1.49 -22.35
N MET A 196 7.58 0.90 -23.54
CA MET A 196 6.93 1.40 -24.76
C MET A 196 5.40 1.29 -24.71
N ASN A 197 4.87 0.17 -24.21
CA ASN A 197 3.43 -0.03 -24.05
C ASN A 197 2.85 0.98 -23.05
N SER A 198 3.53 1.21 -21.92
CA SER A 198 3.09 2.16 -20.90
C SER A 198 2.95 3.58 -21.42
N LYS A 199 3.81 4.02 -22.35
CA LYS A 199 3.71 5.35 -22.98
C LYS A 199 2.50 5.47 -23.90
N LYS A 200 2.10 4.37 -24.55
CA LYS A 200 0.95 4.32 -25.48
C LYS A 200 -0.37 4.05 -24.77
N ALA A 201 -0.33 3.49 -23.56
CA ALA A 201 -1.51 3.16 -22.79
C ALA A 201 -2.34 4.42 -22.50
N GLN A 202 -3.64 4.31 -22.76
CA GLN A 202 -4.63 5.30 -22.34
C GLN A 202 -4.98 5.02 -20.88
N ILE A 203 -4.74 6.02 -20.02
CA ILE A 203 -5.12 5.95 -18.62
C ILE A 203 -6.52 6.52 -18.49
N THR A 204 -7.45 5.71 -18.00
CA THR A 204 -8.81 6.17 -17.73
C THR A 204 -8.78 7.03 -16.47
N VAL A 205 -9.28 8.26 -16.56
CA VAL A 205 -9.41 9.16 -15.41
C VAL A 205 -10.88 9.25 -15.03
N TRP A 206 -11.19 8.93 -13.78
CA TRP A 206 -12.53 9.00 -13.23
C TRP A 206 -12.62 10.01 -12.09
N LYS A 207 -13.75 10.73 -12.10
CA LYS A 207 -14.22 11.62 -11.06
C LYS A 207 -15.15 10.88 -10.09
N ALA A 208 -15.52 11.53 -8.99
CA ALA A 208 -16.50 10.99 -8.05
C ALA A 208 -17.85 10.68 -8.71
N SER A 209 -18.27 11.51 -9.67
CA SER A 209 -19.50 11.29 -10.46
C SER A 209 -19.44 10.04 -11.32
N ASP A 210 -18.28 9.72 -11.90
CA ASP A 210 -18.13 8.62 -12.86
C ASP A 210 -18.23 7.25 -12.18
N ILE A 211 -17.89 7.20 -10.89
CA ILE A 211 -17.99 6.00 -10.05
C ILE A 211 -19.27 5.96 -9.21
N GLY A 212 -20.19 6.92 -9.39
CA GLY A 212 -21.43 7.00 -8.60
C GLY A 212 -21.19 7.17 -7.10
N ALA A 213 -20.05 7.78 -6.72
CA ALA A 213 -19.73 7.99 -5.32
C ALA A 213 -20.56 9.12 -4.72
N ASP A 214 -21.06 8.88 -3.50
CA ASP A 214 -21.74 9.88 -2.68
C ASP A 214 -20.71 10.91 -2.19
N PRO A 215 -20.84 12.21 -2.57
CA PRO A 215 -19.91 13.25 -2.13
C PRO A 215 -19.81 13.40 -0.60
N GLN A 216 -20.84 13.00 0.16
CA GLN A 216 -20.83 13.02 1.62
C GLN A 216 -20.00 11.88 2.23
N LYS A 217 -19.60 10.90 1.43
CA LYS A 217 -18.75 9.77 1.82
C LYS A 217 -17.34 9.85 1.22
N CYS A 218 -17.03 10.96 0.54
CA CYS A 218 -15.74 11.21 -0.08
C CYS A 218 -14.98 12.34 0.59
N GLY A 219 -13.65 12.30 0.47
CA GLY A 219 -12.77 13.36 0.95
C GLY A 219 -12.96 13.64 2.42
N LEU A 220 -12.64 14.87 2.82
CA LEU A 220 -12.77 15.34 4.20
C LEU A 220 -14.21 15.27 4.75
N ASN A 221 -15.22 15.36 3.88
CA ASN A 221 -16.63 15.30 4.29
C ASN A 221 -17.01 13.89 4.77
N GLY A 222 -16.55 12.87 4.06
CA GLY A 222 -16.77 11.46 4.39
C GLY A 222 -15.83 10.89 5.44
N SER A 223 -14.89 11.70 5.94
CA SER A 223 -13.85 11.24 6.84
C SER A 223 -14.27 11.33 8.32
N PRO A 224 -14.43 10.19 9.01
CA PRO A 224 -14.66 10.18 10.44
C PRO A 224 -13.46 10.68 11.25
N THR A 225 -12.23 10.54 10.73
CA THR A 225 -11.01 11.01 11.40
C THR A 225 -10.46 12.27 10.75
N LYS A 226 -9.84 13.14 11.56
CA LYS A 226 -9.23 14.41 11.10
C LYS A 226 -7.89 14.61 11.79
N VAL A 227 -6.86 14.92 11.01
CA VAL A 227 -5.53 15.24 11.55
C VAL A 227 -5.54 16.67 12.08
N ILE A 228 -5.53 16.83 13.41
CA ILE A 228 -5.60 18.14 14.08
C ILE A 228 -4.23 18.84 14.09
N ARG A 229 -3.16 18.07 14.27
CA ARG A 229 -1.79 18.59 14.42
C ARG A 229 -0.76 17.60 13.89
N ILE A 230 0.26 18.12 13.22
CA ILE A 230 1.44 17.38 12.77
C ILE A 230 2.67 18.06 13.37
N PHE A 231 3.61 17.28 13.90
CA PHE A 231 4.89 17.76 14.42
C PHE A 231 5.98 16.72 14.16
N THR A 232 7.22 17.18 14.02
CA THR A 232 8.37 16.27 13.92
C THR A 232 8.73 15.80 15.33
N PRO A 233 8.91 14.49 15.58
CA PRO A 233 9.38 14.01 16.87
C PRO A 233 10.75 14.61 17.19
N ALA A 234 11.03 14.85 18.47
CA ALA A 234 12.34 15.34 18.89
C ALA A 234 13.43 14.35 18.46
N ALA A 235 14.57 14.86 17.99
CA ALA A 235 15.73 14.03 17.71
C ALA A 235 16.14 13.27 18.98
N ARG A 236 16.61 12.03 18.83
CA ARG A 236 17.20 11.29 19.95
C ARG A 236 18.40 12.06 20.48
N SER A 237 18.60 12.05 21.79
CA SER A 237 19.84 12.54 22.39
C SER A 237 21.02 11.70 21.90
N ASP A 238 22.22 12.27 21.96
CA ASP A 238 23.45 11.56 21.64
C ASP A 238 23.53 10.24 22.41
N GLY A 239 24.03 9.20 21.73
CA GLY A 239 24.28 7.90 22.34
C GLY A 239 25.45 7.98 23.32
N GLU A 240 25.35 7.25 24.43
CA GLU A 240 26.45 7.09 25.38
C GLU A 240 27.24 5.82 25.04
N ILE A 241 28.55 5.97 24.80
CA ILE A 241 29.46 4.84 24.65
C ILE A 241 29.99 4.46 26.03
N LEU A 242 29.67 3.25 26.49
CA LEU A 242 30.17 2.71 27.74
C LEU A 242 31.59 2.14 27.54
N VAL A 243 32.56 2.62 28.31
CA VAL A 243 33.95 2.18 28.27
C VAL A 243 34.31 1.51 29.60
N GLY A 244 34.99 0.36 29.54
CA GLY A 244 35.40 -0.42 30.71
C GLY A 244 35.50 -1.91 30.38
N GLU A 245 35.65 -2.73 31.41
CA GLU A 245 35.67 -4.19 31.26
C GLU A 245 34.30 -4.72 30.81
N PRO A 246 34.25 -5.85 30.06
CA PRO A 246 33.01 -6.39 29.51
C PRO A 246 31.88 -6.63 30.54
N GLU A 247 32.23 -7.13 31.72
CA GLU A 247 31.23 -7.42 32.78
C GLU A 247 30.59 -6.14 33.32
N GLU A 248 31.40 -5.10 33.56
CA GLU A 248 30.94 -3.82 34.09
C GLU A 248 30.11 -3.04 33.06
N THR A 249 30.55 -3.02 31.80
CA THR A 249 29.84 -2.34 30.71
C THR A 249 28.51 -3.03 30.38
N THR A 250 28.45 -4.37 30.46
CA THR A 250 27.19 -5.12 30.27
C THR A 250 26.18 -4.81 31.38
N ALA A 251 26.61 -4.81 32.65
CA ALA A 251 25.73 -4.48 33.77
C ALA A 251 25.16 -3.04 33.62
N LYS A 252 26.02 -2.06 33.34
CA LYS A 252 25.62 -0.66 33.09
C LYS A 252 24.66 -0.52 31.91
N LEU A 253 24.87 -1.30 30.85
CA LEU A 253 23.99 -1.29 29.68
C LEU A 253 22.60 -1.81 30.05
N VAL A 254 22.53 -2.94 30.76
CA VAL A 254 21.26 -3.53 31.22
C VAL A 254 20.52 -2.55 32.13
N ASP A 255 21.19 -1.94 33.10
CA ASP A 255 20.59 -0.97 34.02
C ASP A 255 19.99 0.25 33.28
N LYS A 256 20.65 0.70 32.21
CA LYS A 256 20.16 1.82 31.38
C LYS A 256 19.00 1.43 30.46
N LEU A 257 19.00 0.21 29.92
CA LEU A 257 17.98 -0.24 28.96
C LEU A 257 16.74 -0.83 29.61
N MET A 258 16.87 -1.51 30.75
CA MET A 258 15.76 -2.19 31.43
C MET A 258 14.57 -1.27 31.75
N PRO A 259 14.76 -0.04 32.27
CA PRO A 259 13.66 0.89 32.51
C PRO A 259 12.95 1.32 31.22
N ILE A 260 13.67 1.41 30.10
CA ILE A 260 13.13 1.80 28.79
C ILE A 260 12.29 0.67 28.21
N ILE A 261 12.76 -0.57 28.29
CA ILE A 261 12.09 -1.75 27.74
C ILE A 261 10.85 -2.11 28.56
N VAL A 262 10.96 -2.13 29.89
CA VAL A 262 9.86 -2.50 30.79
C VAL A 262 8.86 -1.35 30.95
N GLY A 263 9.32 -0.10 30.98
CA GLY A 263 8.45 1.08 31.07
C GLY A 263 7.62 1.33 29.81
N ALA A 264 8.06 0.84 28.64
CA ALA A 264 7.28 0.89 27.40
C ALA A 264 6.20 -0.20 27.28
N SER A 265 6.14 -1.12 28.25
CA SER A 265 5.20 -2.26 28.28
C SER A 265 3.96 -2.01 29.16
N ASN A 266 3.83 -0.82 29.76
CA ASN A 266 2.67 -0.39 30.56
C ASN A 266 1.94 0.79 29.93
#